data_AF-A0A353LVZ6-F1
#
_entry.id   AF-A0A353LVZ6-F1
#
_cell.length_a   1.000
_cell.length_b   1.000
_cell.length_c   1.000
_cell.angle_alpha   90.00
_cell.angle_beta   90.00
_cell.angle_gamma   90.00
#
_symmetry.space_group_name_H-M   'P 1'
#
loop_
_entity.id
_entity.type
_entity.pdbx_description
1 polymer ?
#
loop_
_entity_poly.entity_id
_entity_poly.type
_entity_poly.pdbx_seq_one_letter_code
_entity_poly.pdbx_strand_id
1 'polypeptide(L)'
;MMNYALNRDLILSLIQTANERILRFVQSCLDEGIKHFRIVGPELAAPPLMSPASFDDLVLPHDSKVIDLVRSNGGVVLVHTHGAIAGMLEQVAELGA
;
A
#
# COMPACT_ATOMS: atom_id res chain seq x y z
N MET A 1 11.36 -1.72 -20.18
CA MET A 1 11.31 -1.62 -18.70
C MET A 1 10.82 -0.21 -18.37
N MET A 2 9.68 -0.07 -17.68
CA MET A 2 9.13 1.25 -17.32
C MET A 2 9.94 1.85 -16.17
N ASN A 3 10.58 3.00 -16.38
CA ASN A 3 11.38 3.66 -15.35
C ASN A 3 10.51 4.65 -14.57
N TYR A 4 10.41 4.48 -13.24
CA TYR A 4 9.67 5.37 -12.33
C TYR A 4 10.09 6.83 -12.42
N ALA A 5 11.39 7.10 -12.40
CA ALA A 5 11.89 8.47 -12.47
C ALA A 5 11.55 9.17 -13.80
N LEU A 6 11.39 8.40 -14.89
CA LEU A 6 11.10 8.95 -16.22
C LEU A 6 9.61 8.98 -16.58
N ASN A 7 8.77 8.23 -15.86
CA ASN A 7 7.36 8.02 -16.19
C ASN A 7 6.47 8.10 -14.94
N ARG A 8 6.81 8.99 -14.00
CA ARG A 8 6.19 9.06 -12.67
C ARG A 8 4.67 9.16 -12.75
N ASP A 9 4.14 10.08 -13.55
CA ASP A 9 2.69 10.30 -13.65
C ASP A 9 1.96 9.09 -14.24
N LEU A 10 2.54 8.44 -15.25
CA LEU A 10 2.00 7.21 -15.80
C LEU A 10 1.97 6.11 -14.73
N ILE A 11 3.05 5.93 -13.97
CA ILE A 11 3.11 4.92 -12.90
C ILE A 11 2.12 5.23 -11.78
N LEU A 12 1.98 6.48 -11.37
CA LEU A 12 0.96 6.88 -10.39
C LEU A 12 -0.45 6.57 -10.89
N SER A 13 -0.76 6.86 -12.15
CA SER A 13 -2.08 6.53 -12.73
C SER A 13 -2.34 5.01 -12.77
N LEU A 14 -1.30 4.21 -13.03
CA LEU A 14 -1.39 2.76 -13.04
C LEU A 14 -1.59 2.21 -11.62
N ILE A 15 -0.90 2.75 -10.63
CA ILE A 15 -1.07 2.38 -9.21
C ILE A 15 -2.47 2.75 -8.73
N GLN A 16 -2.96 3.95 -9.06
CA GLN A 16 -4.34 4.34 -8.75
C GLN A 16 -5.34 3.34 -9.35
N THR A 17 -5.18 2.99 -10.63
CA THR A 17 -6.05 2.01 -11.31
C THR A 17 -5.99 0.63 -10.64
N ALA A 18 -4.81 0.21 -10.20
CA ALA A 18 -4.65 -1.05 -9.47
C ALA A 18 -5.32 -1.00 -8.09
N ASN A 19 -5.13 0.11 -7.36
CA ASN A 19 -5.72 0.32 -6.04
C ASN A 19 -7.27 0.29 -6.09
N GLU A 20 -7.89 0.91 -7.10
CA GLU A 20 -9.33 0.83 -7.30
C GLU A 20 -9.83 -0.61 -7.50
N ARG A 21 -9.04 -1.45 -8.19
CA ARG A 21 -9.37 -2.87 -8.38
C ARG A 21 -9.18 -3.66 -7.09
N ILE A 22 -8.12 -3.37 -6.33
CA ILE A 22 -7.84 -3.99 -5.02
C ILE A 22 -8.96 -3.65 -4.04
N LEU A 23 -9.40 -2.39 -3.96
CA LEU A 23 -10.49 -1.98 -3.08
C LEU A 23 -11.79 -2.73 -3.38
N ARG A 24 -12.13 -2.92 -4.67
CA ARG A 24 -13.30 -3.73 -5.06
C ARG A 24 -13.15 -5.19 -4.63
N PHE A 25 -11.97 -5.77 -4.84
CA PHE A 25 -11.69 -7.15 -4.42
C PHE A 25 -11.79 -7.32 -2.91
N VAL A 26 -11.18 -6.40 -2.15
CA VAL A 26 -11.22 -6.40 -0.68
C VAL A 26 -12.65 -6.23 -0.18
N GLN A 27 -13.46 -5.35 -0.79
CA GLN A 27 -14.88 -5.23 -0.46
C GLN A 27 -15.61 -6.56 -0.67
N SER A 28 -15.43 -7.22 -1.82
CA SER A 28 -16.04 -8.53 -2.05
C SER A 28 -15.60 -9.58 -1.03
N CYS A 29 -14.34 -9.58 -0.60
CA CYS A 29 -13.88 -10.44 0.48
C CYS A 29 -14.56 -10.12 1.82
N LEU A 30 -14.73 -8.83 2.15
CA LEU A 30 -15.39 -8.38 3.37
C LEU A 30 -16.88 -8.77 3.37
N ASP A 31 -17.54 -8.69 2.22
CA ASP A 31 -18.94 -9.09 2.03
C ASP A 31 -19.14 -10.60 2.28
N GLU A 32 -18.14 -11.42 1.92
CA GLU A 32 -18.07 -12.86 2.22
C GLU A 32 -17.61 -13.16 3.67
N GLY A 33 -17.42 -12.12 4.50
CA GLY A 33 -17.09 -12.26 5.92
C GLY A 33 -15.60 -12.44 6.23
N ILE A 34 -14.69 -12.27 5.26
CA ILE A 34 -13.24 -12.28 5.52
C ILE A 34 -12.89 -11.02 6.32
N LYS A 35 -12.13 -11.18 7.42
CA LYS A 35 -11.77 -10.06 8.33
C LYS A 35 -10.27 -9.84 8.53
N HIS A 36 -9.41 -10.71 8.00
CA HIS A 36 -7.96 -10.61 8.19
C HIS A 36 -7.27 -10.49 6.85
N PHE A 37 -6.51 -9.42 6.67
CA PHE A 37 -5.80 -9.14 5.43
C PHE A 37 -4.32 -8.92 5.72
N ARG A 38 -3.49 -9.29 4.75
CA ARG A 38 -2.06 -9.01 4.78
C ARG A 38 -1.69 -8.21 3.55
N ILE A 39 -1.07 -7.06 3.75
CA ILE A 39 -0.48 -6.27 2.68
C ILE A 39 1.00 -6.64 2.58
N VAL A 40 1.45 -6.87 1.35
CA VAL A 40 2.82 -7.15 0.94
C VAL A 40 3.14 -6.30 -0.28
N GLY A 41 4.40 -6.00 -0.55
CA GLY A 41 4.81 -5.15 -1.66
C GLY A 41 5.27 -3.73 -1.31
N PRO A 42 4.94 -3.11 -0.15
CA PRO A 42 5.51 -1.81 0.21
C PRO A 42 7.04 -1.77 0.17
N GLU A 43 7.71 -2.91 0.36
CA GLU A 43 9.16 -3.06 0.23
C GLU A 43 9.71 -2.67 -1.15
N LEU A 44 8.89 -2.68 -2.21
CA LEU A 44 9.29 -2.28 -3.55
C LEU A 44 9.43 -0.76 -3.68
N ALA A 45 8.74 0.01 -2.84
CA ALA A 45 8.80 1.47 -2.78
C ALA A 45 9.56 1.99 -1.55
N ALA A 46 10.38 1.13 -0.95
CA ALA A 46 11.22 1.45 0.20
C ALA A 46 12.72 1.19 -0.09
N PRO A 47 13.64 1.73 0.73
CA PRO A 47 15.05 1.39 0.65
C PRO A 47 15.32 -0.11 0.85
N PRO A 48 16.23 -0.70 0.06
CA PRO A 48 17.23 -0.04 -0.79
C PRO A 48 16.77 0.22 -2.24
N LEU A 49 15.58 -0.20 -2.63
CA LEU A 49 15.13 -0.15 -4.03
C LEU A 49 14.72 1.25 -4.45
N MET A 50 14.05 1.98 -3.56
CA MET A 50 13.56 3.33 -3.81
C MET A 50 13.86 4.25 -2.63
N SER A 51 13.76 5.56 -2.86
CA SER A 51 13.90 6.55 -1.80
C SER A 51 12.72 6.48 -0.82
N PRO A 52 12.88 6.89 0.45
CA PRO A 52 11.77 7.01 1.39
C PRO A 52 10.59 7.83 0.87
N ALA A 53 10.87 8.89 0.08
CA ALA A 53 9.83 9.74 -0.53
C ALA A 53 8.94 8.98 -1.53
N SER A 54 9.45 7.89 -2.13
CA SER A 54 8.65 7.07 -3.05
C SER A 54 7.51 6.35 -2.32
N PHE A 55 7.66 6.10 -1.01
CA PHE A 55 6.63 5.48 -0.19
C PHE A 55 5.44 6.42 0.02
N ASP A 56 5.71 7.71 0.23
CA ASP A 56 4.68 8.75 0.40
C ASP A 56 3.79 8.90 -0.84
N ASP A 57 4.36 8.59 -2.02
CA ASP A 57 3.65 8.68 -3.29
C ASP A 57 2.97 7.38 -3.69
N LEU A 58 3.66 6.24 -3.51
CA LEU A 58 3.28 4.97 -4.13
C LEU A 58 2.58 4.01 -3.17
N VAL A 59 2.75 4.20 -1.86
CA VAL A 59 2.25 3.28 -0.83
C VAL A 59 1.22 3.98 0.05
N LEU A 60 1.64 5.01 0.78
CA LEU A 60 0.83 5.64 1.82
C LEU A 60 -0.59 6.04 1.34
N PRO A 61 -0.78 6.71 0.18
CA PRO A 61 -2.12 7.13 -0.25
C PRO A 61 -3.03 5.99 -0.73
N HIS A 62 -2.46 4.81 -0.99
CA HIS A 62 -3.14 3.69 -1.61
C HIS A 62 -3.41 2.57 -0.60
N ASP A 63 -2.40 2.19 0.18
CA ASP A 63 -2.52 1.14 1.18
C ASP A 63 -3.35 1.61 2.38
N SER A 64 -3.25 2.88 2.79
CA SER A 64 -4.12 3.44 3.84
C SER A 64 -5.60 3.32 3.47
N LYS A 65 -5.98 3.48 2.19
CA LYS A 65 -7.39 3.29 1.76
C LYS A 65 -7.86 1.85 1.93
N VAL A 66 -6.97 0.88 1.68
CA VAL A 66 -7.28 -0.54 1.87
C VAL A 66 -7.41 -0.84 3.36
N ILE A 67 -6.50 -0.31 4.18
CA ILE A 67 -6.53 -0.45 5.64
C ILE A 67 -7.81 0.16 6.21
N ASP A 68 -8.17 1.37 5.83
CA ASP A 68 -9.40 2.04 6.26
C ASP A 68 -10.64 1.25 5.87
N LEU A 69 -10.68 0.71 4.65
CA LEU A 69 -11.79 -0.13 4.18
C LEU A 69 -11.94 -1.39 5.05
N VAL A 70 -10.84 -2.09 5.33
CA VAL A 70 -10.87 -3.30 6.17
C VAL A 70 -11.28 -2.97 7.61
N ARG A 71 -10.68 -1.92 8.20
CA ARG A 71 -10.93 -1.52 9.60
C ARG A 71 -12.35 -1.00 9.82
N SER A 72 -12.87 -0.19 8.89
CA SER A 72 -14.26 0.29 8.94
C SER A 72 -15.29 -0.85 8.88
N ASN A 73 -14.90 -2.01 8.33
CA ASN A 73 -15.69 -3.24 8.31
C ASN A 73 -15.35 -4.22 9.46
N GLY A 74 -14.65 -3.75 10.49
CA GLY A 74 -14.30 -4.52 11.68
C GLY A 74 -13.19 -5.57 11.48
N GLY A 75 -12.43 -5.45 10.38
CA GLY A 75 -11.28 -6.32 10.11
C GLY A 75 -9.96 -5.79 10.64
N VAL A 76 -8.91 -6.60 10.50
CA VAL A 76 -7.53 -6.32 10.91
C VAL A 76 -6.61 -6.47 9.70
N VAL A 77 -5.61 -5.58 9.59
CA VAL A 77 -4.60 -5.65 8.54
C VAL A 77 -3.22 -5.84 9.15
N LEU A 78 -2.44 -6.75 8.57
CA LEU A 78 -1.01 -6.87 8.81
C LEU A 78 -0.26 -6.29 7.62
N VAL A 79 0.51 -5.21 7.81
CA VAL A 79 1.43 -4.71 6.80
C VAL A 79 2.78 -5.40 6.96
N HIS A 80 3.27 -5.98 5.88
CA HIS A 80 4.61 -6.53 5.79
C HIS A 80 5.45 -5.69 4.86
N THR A 81 6.59 -5.21 5.36
CA THR A 81 7.63 -4.56 4.58
C THR A 81 8.99 -4.91 5.17
N HIS A 82 9.99 -5.06 4.32
CA HIS A 82 11.36 -5.40 4.71
C HIS A 82 12.36 -4.55 3.93
N GLY A 83 13.63 -4.55 4.37
CA GLY A 83 14.69 -3.74 3.79
C GLY A 83 15.28 -2.78 4.82
N ALA A 84 15.85 -1.67 4.35
CA ALA A 84 16.44 -0.64 5.21
C ALA A 84 15.37 0.34 5.72
N ILE A 85 14.34 -0.19 6.38
CA ILE A 85 13.12 0.55 6.77
C ILE A 85 13.25 1.34 8.09
N ALA A 86 14.38 1.25 8.78
CA ALA A 86 14.54 1.84 10.12
C ALA A 86 14.32 3.37 10.12
N GLY A 87 14.64 4.06 9.02
CA GLY A 87 14.40 5.50 8.86
C GLY A 87 13.01 5.86 8.33
N MET A 88 12.08 4.89 8.25
CA MET A 88 10.74 5.05 7.70
C MET A 88 9.67 4.48 8.63
N LEU A 89 10.01 4.20 9.90
CA LEU A 89 9.08 3.58 10.84
C LEU A 89 7.86 4.47 11.09
N GLU A 90 8.03 5.79 11.06
CA GLU A 90 6.96 6.77 11.17
C GLU A 90 6.00 6.69 9.97
N GLN A 91 6.52 6.63 8.75
CA GLN A 91 5.71 6.47 7.52
C GLN A 91 4.96 5.13 7.53
N VAL A 92 5.60 4.05 7.99
CA VAL A 92 4.97 2.74 8.13
C VAL A 92 3.88 2.77 9.20
N ALA A 93 4.10 3.47 10.32
CA ALA A 93 3.09 3.63 11.37
C ALA A 93 1.89 4.47 10.89
N GLU A 94 2.14 5.46 10.02
CA GLU A 94 1.10 6.33 9.45
C GLU A 94 0.09 5.58 8.57
N LEU A 95 0.45 4.39 8.05
CA LEU A 95 -0.50 3.52 7.35
C LEU A 95 -1.70 3.13 8.21
N GLY A 96 -1.57 3.13 9.54
CA GLY A 96 -2.69 2.89 10.46
C GLY A 96 -3.20 1.44 10.51
N ALA A 97 -2.35 0.49 10.10
CA ALA A 97 -2.65 -0.95 10.10
C ALA A 97 -3.13 -1.44 11.48
#